data_AF-A0AAU0F1R0-F1
#
_entry.id   AF-A0AAU0F1R0-F1
#
_cell.length_a   1.000
_cell.length_b   1.000
_cell.length_c   1.000
_cell.angle_alpha   90.00
_cell.angle_beta   90.00
_cell.angle_gamma   90.00
#
_symmetry.space_group_name_H-M   'P 1'
#
loop_
_entity.id
_entity.type
_entity.pdbx_description
1 polymer ?
#
loop_
_entity_poly.entity_id
_entity_poly.type
_entity_poly.pdbx_seq_one_letter_code
_entity_poly.pdbx_strand_id
1 'polypeptide(L)'
;MGISSFPQIWRIGKWLGRAGEIGRARTIYTTIEKHFSNAHQSLKGKTILITAGPTYEAIDPVRFIGNHSSGKMGYALAEEAARRGAQVILISGPSGLKPHHQNIQLHRVVSAKEMFNAVFQYYDGVDIAIASAAVADYTPKVVADEKIKKMRILLP
;
A
#
# COMPACT_ATOMS: atom_id res chain seq x y z
N MET A 1 14.67 21.42 -54.48
CA MET A 1 13.25 21.09 -54.20
C MET A 1 13.17 19.59 -54.02
N GLY A 2 12.72 18.97 -52.94
CA GLY A 2 12.12 19.39 -51.68
C GLY A 2 12.13 18.17 -50.74
N ILE A 3 11.98 18.43 -49.45
CA ILE A 3 12.11 17.50 -48.32
C ILE A 3 10.71 16.97 -47.98
N SER A 4 10.54 15.68 -47.63
CA SER A 4 9.64 15.29 -46.53
C SER A 4 9.74 13.82 -46.13
N SER A 5 10.07 13.64 -44.85
CA SER A 5 10.00 12.44 -44.03
C SER A 5 8.56 11.98 -43.78
N PHE A 6 8.30 10.67 -43.85
CA PHE A 6 7.05 10.07 -43.35
C PHE A 6 7.25 9.50 -41.92
N PRO A 7 6.38 9.81 -40.93
CA PRO A 7 6.59 9.41 -39.52
C PRO A 7 6.09 8.00 -39.19
N GLN A 8 6.74 7.37 -38.21
CA GLN A 8 6.47 6.04 -37.60
C GLN A 8 5.12 5.91 -36.84
N ILE A 9 4.02 6.51 -37.29
CA ILE A 9 2.77 6.56 -36.51
C ILE A 9 1.84 5.35 -36.76
N TRP A 10 2.12 4.50 -37.75
CA TRP A 10 1.21 3.39 -38.14
C TRP A 10 1.32 2.09 -37.32
N ARG A 11 1.91 2.11 -36.12
CA ARG A 11 2.03 0.91 -35.25
C ARG A 11 1.08 0.90 -34.05
N ILE A 12 -0.11 1.49 -34.19
CA ILE A 12 -1.19 1.46 -33.16
C ILE A 12 -2.51 0.98 -33.78
N GLY A 13 -2.44 0.09 -34.79
CA GLY A 13 -3.59 -0.27 -35.63
C GLY A 13 -4.06 -1.72 -35.55
N LYS A 14 -3.66 -2.52 -34.55
CA LYS A 14 -4.02 -3.96 -34.50
C LYS A 14 -5.16 -4.33 -33.55
N TRP A 15 -5.71 -3.37 -32.79
CA TRP A 15 -6.83 -3.60 -31.86
C TRP A 15 -8.16 -3.03 -32.32
N LEU A 16 -8.17 -2.26 -33.42
CA LEU A 16 -9.39 -1.73 -34.00
C LEU A 16 -9.76 -2.61 -35.18
N GLY A 17 -10.85 -3.36 -35.04
CA GLY A 17 -11.58 -3.88 -36.21
C GLY A 17 -11.77 -2.74 -37.22
N ARG A 18 -11.74 -3.10 -38.52
CA ARG A 18 -11.85 -2.24 -39.71
C ARG A 18 -11.89 -0.73 -39.42
N ALA A 19 -10.78 -0.07 -39.71
CA ALA A 19 -10.61 1.38 -39.58
C ALA A 19 -11.84 2.16 -40.05
N GLY A 20 -12.43 2.94 -39.14
CA GLY A 20 -13.36 4.03 -39.48
C GLY A 20 -14.79 3.95 -38.95
N GLU A 21 -15.26 2.83 -38.41
CA GLU A 21 -16.58 2.81 -37.77
C GLU A 21 -16.50 3.25 -36.31
N ILE A 22 -17.11 4.41 -36.00
CA ILE A 22 -17.47 4.74 -34.62
C ILE A 22 -18.43 3.64 -34.18
N GLY A 23 -17.95 2.73 -33.30
CA GLY A 23 -18.81 1.70 -32.74
C GLY A 23 -20.08 2.35 -32.18
N ARG A 24 -21.26 1.77 -32.48
CA ARG A 24 -22.54 2.31 -31.99
C ARG A 24 -22.41 2.67 -30.50
N ALA A 25 -23.04 3.76 -30.05
CA ALA A 25 -22.93 4.23 -28.66
C ALA A 25 -23.12 3.10 -27.62
N ARG A 26 -24.02 2.15 -27.92
CA ARG A 26 -24.25 0.94 -27.11
C ARG A 26 -23.05 -0.01 -27.08
N THR A 27 -22.32 -0.19 -28.17
CA THR A 27 -21.09 -0.99 -28.23
C THR A 27 -19.96 -0.32 -27.43
N ILE A 28 -19.79 1.01 -27.56
CA ILE A 28 -18.82 1.76 -26.76
C ILE A 28 -19.17 1.64 -25.28
N TYR A 29 -20.43 1.89 -24.93
CA TYR A 29 -20.92 1.78 -23.55
C TYR A 29 -20.73 0.38 -22.97
N THR A 30 -21.16 -0.67 -23.68
CA THR A 30 -20.99 -2.05 -23.21
C THR A 30 -19.53 -2.50 -23.16
N THR A 31 -18.66 -1.96 -24.03
CA THR A 31 -17.22 -2.25 -23.99
C THR A 31 -16.55 -1.56 -22.82
N ILE A 32 -16.90 -0.30 -22.55
CA ILE A 32 -16.48 0.46 -21.36
C ILE A 32 -16.96 -0.27 -20.10
N GLU A 33 -18.25 -0.57 -20.01
CA GLU A 33 -18.84 -1.34 -18.90
C GLU A 33 -18.14 -2.69 -18.73
N LYS A 34 -17.91 -3.47 -19.79
CA LYS A 34 -17.17 -4.75 -19.75
C LYS A 34 -15.70 -4.58 -19.34
N HIS A 35 -15.03 -3.53 -19.81
CA HIS A 35 -13.64 -3.25 -19.47
C HIS A 35 -13.48 -2.87 -17.99
N PHE A 36 -14.41 -2.07 -17.46
CA PHE A 36 -14.44 -1.68 -16.05
C PHE A 36 -15.04 -2.76 -15.13
N SER A 37 -15.88 -3.66 -15.66
CA SER A 37 -16.42 -4.80 -14.91
C SER A 37 -15.50 -6.03 -14.91
N ASN A 38 -14.62 -6.23 -15.89
CA ASN A 38 -13.57 -7.26 -15.82
C ASN A 38 -12.44 -6.94 -14.81
N ALA A 39 -12.44 -5.74 -14.23
CA ALA A 39 -11.65 -5.42 -13.05
C ALA A 39 -12.23 -6.04 -11.76
N HIS A 40 -13.45 -6.59 -11.80
CA HIS A 40 -14.03 -7.32 -10.68
C HIS A 40 -13.26 -8.63 -10.50
N GLN A 41 -12.57 -8.76 -9.37
CA GLN A 41 -11.98 -10.01 -8.90
C GLN A 41 -10.63 -10.43 -9.53
N SER A 42 -9.84 -9.50 -10.09
CA SER A 42 -8.50 -9.82 -10.63
C SER A 42 -7.51 -10.37 -9.61
N LEU A 43 -7.76 -10.15 -8.31
CA LEU A 43 -6.96 -10.69 -7.21
C LEU A 43 -7.73 -11.76 -6.41
N LYS A 44 -8.80 -12.33 -6.97
CA LYS A 44 -9.55 -13.40 -6.30
C LYS A 44 -8.68 -14.62 -6.04
N GLY A 45 -8.82 -15.15 -4.83
CA GLY A 45 -8.04 -16.30 -4.38
C GLY A 45 -6.58 -15.95 -4.05
N LYS A 46 -6.21 -14.65 -4.08
CA LYS A 46 -4.92 -14.17 -3.62
C LYS A 46 -5.00 -13.69 -2.19
N THR A 47 -3.96 -13.99 -1.42
CA THR A 47 -3.73 -13.44 -0.09
C THR A 47 -2.61 -12.42 -0.17
N ILE A 48 -2.85 -11.20 0.30
CA ILE A 48 -1.90 -10.09 0.20
C ILE A 48 -1.58 -9.55 1.58
N LEU A 49 -0.30 -9.50 1.92
CA LEU A 49 0.22 -8.88 3.12
C LEU A 49 0.60 -7.43 2.83
N ILE A 50 0.11 -6.48 3.64
CA ILE A 50 0.42 -5.06 3.48
C ILE A 50 0.80 -4.50 4.83
N THR A 51 1.95 -3.81 4.91
CA THR A 51 2.32 -3.03 6.11
C THR A 51 1.94 -1.57 5.92
N ALA A 52 1.39 -0.90 6.94
CA ALA A 52 1.03 0.53 6.87
C ALA A 52 1.36 1.28 8.16
N GLY A 53 1.39 2.62 8.07
CA GLY A 53 1.61 3.49 9.23
C GLY A 53 3.08 3.58 9.68
N PRO A 54 3.35 4.36 10.73
CA PRO A 54 4.69 4.49 11.32
C PRO A 54 4.98 3.37 12.32
N THR A 55 6.22 3.21 12.77
CA THR A 55 6.53 2.49 14.02
C THR A 55 7.13 3.45 15.03
N TYR A 56 6.87 3.21 16.32
CA TYR A 56 7.33 4.02 17.43
C TYR A 56 8.19 3.20 18.38
N GLU A 57 9.48 3.57 18.48
CA GLU A 57 10.46 2.95 19.36
C GLU A 57 10.54 3.75 20.66
N ALA A 58 10.06 3.18 21.76
CA ALA A 58 9.99 3.86 23.05
C ALA A 58 11.40 4.18 23.59
N ILE A 59 11.62 5.43 23.98
CA ILE A 59 12.81 5.86 24.73
C ILE A 59 12.51 5.78 26.23
N ASP A 60 11.35 6.32 26.61
CA ASP A 60 10.78 6.32 27.96
C ASP A 60 9.24 6.28 27.84
N PRO A 61 8.45 6.23 28.92
CA PRO A 61 6.99 6.12 28.84
C PRO A 61 6.28 7.28 28.13
N VAL A 62 6.98 8.39 27.85
CA VAL A 62 6.44 9.61 27.26
C VAL A 62 6.98 9.87 25.85
N ARG A 63 8.20 9.41 25.56
CA ARG A 63 8.94 9.75 24.33
C ARG A 63 9.22 8.50 23.50
N PHE A 64 9.13 8.67 22.18
CA PHE A 64 9.48 7.63 21.22
C PHE A 64 10.23 8.23 20.03
N ILE A 65 10.94 7.36 19.30
CA ILE A 65 11.52 7.64 17.99
C ILE A 65 10.61 7.03 16.93
N GLY A 66 10.31 7.76 15.88
CA GLY A 66 9.52 7.22 14.78
C GLY A 66 9.50 8.15 13.59
N ASN A 67 9.15 7.60 12.44
CA ASN A 67 8.99 8.35 11.20
C ASN A 67 7.55 8.85 11.07
N HIS A 68 7.36 10.04 10.49
CA HIS A 68 6.03 10.56 10.24
C HIS A 68 5.34 9.77 9.11
N SER A 69 4.21 9.14 9.43
CA SER A 69 3.34 8.54 8.42
C SER A 69 1.89 8.56 8.88
N SER A 70 0.99 8.89 7.96
CA SER A 70 -0.45 8.80 8.21
C SER A 70 -1.01 7.39 7.99
N GLY A 71 -0.26 6.51 7.33
CA GLY A 71 -0.72 5.19 6.91
C GLY A 71 -1.70 5.18 5.74
N LYS A 72 -2.18 6.34 5.24
CA LYS A 72 -3.24 6.43 4.23
C LYS A 72 -2.97 5.62 2.96
N MET A 73 -1.72 5.61 2.49
CA MET A 73 -1.33 4.86 1.29
C MET A 73 -1.51 3.34 1.48
N GLY A 74 -1.00 2.78 2.58
CA GLY A 74 -1.14 1.34 2.85
C GLY A 74 -2.59 0.91 3.05
N TYR A 75 -3.40 1.77 3.67
CA TYR A 75 -4.85 1.52 3.78
C TYR A 75 -5.55 1.57 2.42
N ALA A 76 -5.22 2.55 1.56
CA ALA A 76 -5.80 2.63 0.22
C ALA A 76 -5.43 1.41 -0.64
N LEU A 77 -4.20 0.91 -0.51
CA LEU A 77 -3.77 -0.33 -1.16
C LEU A 77 -4.53 -1.54 -0.64
N ALA A 78 -4.77 -1.62 0.67
CA ALA A 78 -5.55 -2.70 1.27
C ALA A 78 -7.01 -2.70 0.79
N GLU A 79 -7.66 -1.54 0.78
CA GLU A 79 -9.03 -1.39 0.25
C GLU A 79 -9.12 -1.80 -1.22
N GLU A 80 -8.19 -1.32 -2.05
CA GLU A 80 -8.22 -1.63 -3.47
C GLU A 80 -7.93 -3.10 -3.76
N ALA A 81 -6.99 -3.71 -3.03
CA ALA A 81 -6.70 -5.14 -3.12
C ALA A 81 -7.93 -5.99 -2.74
N ALA A 82 -8.57 -5.64 -1.63
CA ALA A 82 -9.78 -6.30 -1.15
C ALA A 82 -10.96 -6.13 -2.13
N ARG A 83 -11.16 -4.93 -2.68
CA ARG A 83 -12.15 -4.63 -3.72
C ARG A 83 -11.94 -5.45 -4.99
N ARG A 84 -10.68 -5.77 -5.32
CA ARG A 84 -10.30 -6.68 -6.42
C ARG A 84 -10.37 -8.15 -6.02
N GLY A 85 -10.94 -8.49 -4.87
CA GLY A 85 -11.25 -9.86 -4.45
C GLY A 85 -10.16 -10.57 -3.66
N ALA A 86 -9.08 -9.88 -3.28
CA ALA A 86 -8.05 -10.48 -2.43
C ALA A 86 -8.54 -10.65 -0.98
N GLN A 87 -7.93 -11.60 -0.27
CA GLN A 87 -7.86 -11.58 1.19
C GLN A 87 -6.64 -10.73 1.58
N VAL A 88 -6.80 -9.80 2.50
CA VAL A 88 -5.75 -8.84 2.85
C VAL A 88 -5.41 -8.96 4.33
N ILE A 89 -4.13 -9.15 4.62
CA ILE A 89 -3.56 -9.06 5.96
C ILE A 89 -2.89 -7.69 6.05
N LEU A 90 -3.49 -6.77 6.80
CA LEU A 90 -3.00 -5.41 6.98
C LEU A 90 -2.32 -5.28 8.34
N ILE A 91 -1.00 -5.23 8.36
CA ILE A 91 -0.22 -4.95 9.58
C ILE A 91 0.02 -3.45 9.67
N SER A 92 -0.59 -2.81 10.67
CA SER A 92 -0.65 -1.37 10.76
C SER A 92 -0.03 -0.88 12.06
N GLY A 93 0.93 0.03 11.91
CA GLY A 93 1.43 0.85 12.98
C GLY A 93 0.38 1.80 13.56
N PRO A 94 0.77 2.70 14.48
CA PRO A 94 -0.14 3.66 15.10
C PRO A 94 -0.80 4.57 14.06
N SER A 95 -2.12 4.45 13.90
CA SER A 95 -2.91 5.32 13.03
C SER A 95 -4.38 5.34 13.49
N GLY A 96 -5.08 6.45 13.23
CA GLY A 96 -6.53 6.55 13.43
C GLY A 96 -7.37 5.88 12.33
N LEU A 97 -6.75 5.29 11.30
CA LEU A 97 -7.45 4.74 10.14
C LEU A 97 -8.01 3.34 10.45
N LYS A 98 -9.16 3.01 9.88
CA LYS A 98 -9.74 1.66 9.94
C LYS A 98 -10.09 1.21 8.51
N PRO A 99 -9.84 -0.06 8.15
CA PRO A 99 -10.35 -0.57 6.90
C PRO A 99 -11.88 -0.69 6.97
N HIS A 100 -12.52 -0.62 5.81
CA HIS A 100 -13.96 -0.73 5.62
C HIS A 100 -14.34 -2.07 4.97
N HIS A 101 -13.47 -2.63 4.13
CA HIS A 101 -13.75 -3.90 3.46
C HIS A 101 -13.55 -5.12 4.37
N GLN A 102 -14.48 -6.08 4.33
CA GLN A 102 -14.51 -7.24 5.23
C GLN A 102 -13.35 -8.23 5.01
N ASN A 103 -12.84 -8.33 3.78
CA ASN A 103 -11.67 -9.16 3.46
C ASN A 103 -10.35 -8.61 4.02
N ILE A 104 -10.35 -7.50 4.75
CA ILE A 104 -9.14 -6.92 5.36
C ILE A 104 -9.08 -7.32 6.83
N GLN A 105 -8.10 -8.15 7.18
CA GLN A 105 -7.75 -8.46 8.55
C GLN A 105 -6.69 -7.49 9.05
N LEU A 106 -7.05 -6.63 10.01
CA LEU A 106 -6.17 -5.63 10.58
C LEU A 106 -5.43 -6.16 11.81
N HIS A 107 -4.10 -6.10 11.79
CA HIS A 107 -3.21 -6.38 12.92
C HIS A 107 -2.52 -5.10 13.35
N ARG A 108 -2.73 -4.68 14.60
CA ARG A 108 -2.09 -3.47 15.15
C ARG A 108 -0.77 -3.81 15.81
N VAL A 109 0.22 -2.98 15.52
CA VAL A 109 1.56 -3.03 16.12
C VAL A 109 2.01 -1.62 16.47
N VAL A 110 2.94 -1.50 17.39
CA VAL A 110 3.51 -0.22 17.82
C VAL A 110 4.97 -0.12 17.37
N SER A 111 5.77 -1.15 17.62
CA SER A 111 7.21 -1.15 17.33
C SER A 111 7.56 -1.82 16.01
N ALA A 112 8.76 -1.52 15.49
CA ALA A 112 9.36 -2.20 14.36
C ALA A 112 9.53 -3.70 14.62
N LYS A 113 9.85 -4.08 15.87
CA LYS A 113 10.00 -5.48 16.27
C LYS A 113 8.67 -6.24 16.22
N GLU A 114 7.59 -5.64 16.73
CA GLU A 114 6.25 -6.20 16.63
C GLU A 114 5.81 -6.31 15.16
N MET A 115 6.04 -5.27 14.36
CA MET A 115 5.72 -5.29 12.93
C MET A 115 6.48 -6.41 12.21
N PHE A 116 7.77 -6.57 12.47
CA PHE A 116 8.59 -7.65 11.93
C PHE A 116 8.01 -9.01 12.30
N ASN A 117 7.78 -9.26 13.59
CA ASN A 117 7.26 -10.55 14.05
C ASN A 117 5.90 -10.86 13.42
N ALA A 118 4.99 -9.88 13.35
CA ALA A 118 3.69 -10.04 12.72
C ALA A 118 3.81 -10.31 11.21
N VAL A 119 4.72 -9.62 10.50
CA VAL A 119 4.95 -9.85 9.07
C VAL A 119 5.38 -11.30 8.84
N PHE A 120 6.40 -11.76 9.56
CA PHE A 120 6.95 -13.10 9.38
C PHE A 120 6.03 -14.22 9.87
N GLN A 121 5.05 -13.93 10.72
CA GLN A 121 4.00 -14.89 11.05
C GLN A 121 3.14 -15.28 9.83
N TYR A 122 2.95 -14.36 8.88
CA TYR A 122 2.06 -14.56 7.72
C TYR A 122 2.82 -14.67 6.39
N TYR A 123 4.08 -14.25 6.35
CA TYR A 123 4.85 -14.05 5.12
C TYR A 123 4.90 -15.29 4.22
N ASP A 124 5.11 -16.48 4.78
CA ASP A 124 5.24 -17.71 3.99
C ASP A 124 3.93 -18.16 3.32
N GLY A 125 2.78 -17.65 3.79
CA GLY A 125 1.45 -18.05 3.33
C GLY A 125 0.78 -17.06 2.36
N VAL A 126 1.45 -15.97 1.99
CA VAL A 126 0.85 -14.91 1.15
C VAL A 126 1.38 -14.98 -0.29
N ASP A 127 0.56 -14.59 -1.26
CA ASP A 127 0.97 -14.51 -2.66
C ASP A 127 1.79 -13.24 -2.95
N ILE A 128 1.49 -12.14 -2.24
CA ILE A 128 2.05 -10.82 -2.48
C ILE A 128 2.29 -10.14 -1.14
N ALA A 129 3.47 -9.52 -0.98
CA ALA A 129 3.79 -8.66 0.16
C ALA A 129 4.10 -7.23 -0.30
N ILE A 130 3.49 -6.24 0.33
CA ILE A 130 3.67 -4.81 0.05
C ILE A 130 4.15 -4.09 1.31
N ALA A 131 5.43 -3.71 1.33
CA ALA A 131 6.05 -2.99 2.44
C ALA A 131 5.84 -1.47 2.31
N SER A 132 4.68 -0.97 2.75
CA SER A 132 4.33 0.47 2.65
C SER A 132 4.39 1.24 3.99
N ALA A 133 4.84 0.60 5.07
CA ALA A 133 4.98 1.23 6.38
C ALA A 133 6.24 2.11 6.45
N ALA A 134 6.19 3.15 7.29
CA ALA A 134 7.34 3.98 7.63
C ALA A 134 7.98 3.43 8.91
N VAL A 135 8.74 2.34 8.75
CA VAL A 135 9.45 1.69 9.86
C VAL A 135 10.58 2.61 10.34
N ALA A 136 10.80 2.66 11.65
CA ALA A 136 11.89 3.41 12.27
C ALA A 136 13.24 2.73 12.01
N ASP A 137 14.25 3.52 11.65
CA ASP A 137 15.59 3.00 11.33
C ASP A 137 16.42 2.65 12.58
N TYR A 138 16.07 3.22 13.73
CA TYR A 138 16.81 3.08 14.98
C TYR A 138 15.89 2.79 16.15
N THR A 139 16.34 1.92 17.05
CA THR A 139 15.68 1.61 18.31
C THR A 139 16.64 1.87 19.48
N PRO A 140 16.18 2.44 20.62
CA PRO A 140 17.01 2.60 21.80
C PRO A 140 17.52 1.25 22.33
N LYS A 141 18.81 1.18 22.65
CA LYS A 141 19.41 -0.05 23.23
C LYS A 141 18.85 -0.39 24.60
N VAL A 142 18.47 0.63 25.38
CA VAL A 142 17.85 0.52 26.69
C VAL A 142 16.65 1.46 26.69
N VAL A 143 15.48 0.92 27.01
CA VAL A 143 14.26 1.68 27.25
C VAL A 143 14.22 2.02 28.73
N ALA A 144 13.99 3.29 29.08
CA ALA A 144 13.88 3.70 30.47
C ALA A 144 12.47 3.40 31.01
N ASP A 145 12.38 2.79 32.19
CA ASP A 145 11.10 2.49 32.85
C ASP A 145 10.43 3.75 33.40
N GLU A 146 11.22 4.79 33.69
CA GLU A 146 10.76 6.08 34.17
C GLU A 146 11.09 7.22 33.20
N LYS A 147 10.30 8.29 33.30
CA LYS A 147 10.54 9.52 32.54
C LYS A 147 11.94 10.06 32.83
N ILE A 148 12.80 10.09 31.81
CA ILE A 148 14.14 10.62 31.93
C ILE A 148 14.05 12.12 32.27
N LYS A 149 14.56 12.49 33.46
CA LYS A 149 14.63 13.87 33.93
C LYS A 149 15.56 14.68 33.04
N LYS A 150 15.21 15.95 32.81
CA LYS A 150 16.02 16.87 32.01
C LYS A 150 17.37 17.08 32.70
N MET A 151 18.42 16.40 32.24
CA MET A 151 19.78 16.76 32.60
C MET A 151 20.13 18.05 31.85
N ARG A 152 20.60 19.06 32.59
CA ARG A 152 21.13 20.28 32.00
C ARG A 152 22.45 19.92 31.31
N ILE A 153 22.40 19.68 30.01
CA ILE A 153 23.61 19.67 29.18
C ILE A 153 24.08 21.12 29.18
N LEU A 154 25.05 21.44 30.04
CA LEU A 154 25.90 22.60 29.85
C LEU A 154 26.79 22.24 28.66
N LEU A 155 26.44 22.72 27.48
CA LEU A 155 27.39 22.71 26.37
C LEU A 155 28.52 23.68 26.76
N PRO A 156 29.79 23.26 26.66
CA PRO A 156 30.93 24.16 26.88
C PRO A 156 30.96 25.30 25.87
#